data_AF-A0AA47KL20-F1
#
_entry.id   AF-A0AA47KL20-F1
#
_cell.length_a   1.000
_cell.length_b   1.000
_cell.length_c   1.000
_cell.angle_alpha   90.00
_cell.angle_beta   90.00
_cell.angle_gamma   90.00
#
_symmetry.space_group_name_H-M   'P 1'
#
loop_
_entity.id
_entity.type
_entity.pdbx_description
1 polymer ?
#
loop_
_entity_poly.entity_id
_entity_poly.type
_entity_poly.pdbx_seq_one_letter_code
_entity_poly.pdbx_strand_id
1 'polypeptide(L)'
;MSEVNISENAQSHFVKLLEQQPEGTNIRVFVVNPGTPNAECGVSYCPPEAIESSDTELKFNGFSAFIDEMSLPFLDEAEIDFVTDKMGSQLTLKAPNAKMRKVASDAPLMERVDYVIQSQVNPQLASHGGHVNLIEITDDAVAILQFGGGCNGCSMVDVTLKEGIEKQLLAEFSGELNGVRDVTEHARGDHSYY
;
A
#
# COMPACT_ATOMS: atom_id res chain seq x y z
N MET A 1 0.78 -1.03 -21.86
CA MET A 1 1.02 -2.40 -21.37
C MET A 1 2.00 -2.24 -20.25
N SER A 2 1.72 -2.74 -19.05
CA SER A 2 2.66 -2.63 -17.93
C SER A 2 3.96 -3.35 -18.30
N GLU A 3 5.05 -2.61 -18.43
CA GLU A 3 6.35 -3.16 -18.83
C GLU A 3 7.13 -3.58 -17.58
N VAL A 4 6.82 -4.75 -17.02
CA VAL A 4 7.70 -5.37 -16.01
C VAL A 4 8.86 -6.05 -16.71
N ASN A 5 10.08 -5.60 -16.42
CA ASN A 5 11.31 -6.15 -16.96
C ASN A 5 12.05 -6.98 -15.90
N ILE A 6 12.46 -8.19 -16.26
CA ILE A 6 13.31 -9.05 -15.43
C ILE A 6 14.62 -9.27 -16.17
N SER A 7 15.73 -8.84 -15.59
CA SER A 7 17.04 -8.98 -16.22
C SER A 7 17.43 -10.45 -16.46
N GLU A 8 18.33 -10.70 -17.41
CA GLU A 8 18.82 -12.07 -17.68
C GLU A 8 19.44 -12.73 -16.44
N ASN A 9 20.12 -11.95 -15.60
CA ASN A 9 20.70 -12.43 -14.35
C ASN A 9 19.62 -12.85 -13.36
N ALA A 10 18.57 -12.03 -13.21
CA ALA A 10 17.43 -12.34 -12.35
C ALA A 10 16.65 -13.55 -12.88
N GLN A 11 16.40 -13.64 -14.19
CA GLN A 11 15.77 -14.82 -14.79
C GLN A 11 16.58 -16.09 -14.51
N SER A 12 17.89 -16.05 -14.73
CA SER A 12 18.79 -17.18 -14.44
C SER A 12 18.79 -17.57 -12.96
N HIS A 13 18.65 -16.58 -12.07
CA HIS A 13 18.53 -16.83 -10.64
C HIS A 13 17.19 -17.48 -10.28
N PHE A 14 16.07 -16.97 -10.82
CA PHE A 14 14.74 -17.55 -10.58
C PHE A 14 14.62 -18.98 -11.08
N VAL A 15 15.12 -19.29 -12.28
CA VAL A 15 15.12 -20.67 -12.79
C VAL A 15 15.81 -21.62 -11.81
N LYS A 16 16.98 -21.26 -11.27
CA LYS A 16 17.69 -22.06 -10.26
C LYS A 16 16.91 -22.23 -8.95
N LEU A 17 16.15 -21.21 -8.54
CA LEU A 17 15.29 -21.32 -7.36
C LEU A 17 14.10 -22.25 -7.61
N LEU A 18 13.49 -22.14 -8.80
CA LEU A 18 12.34 -22.94 -9.22
C LEU A 18 12.68 -24.42 -9.43
N GLU A 19 13.92 -24.77 -9.80
CA GLU A 19 14.40 -26.16 -9.84
C GLU A 19 14.25 -26.90 -8.50
N GLN A 20 14.18 -26.18 -7.39
CA GLN A 20 14.01 -26.73 -6.04
C GLN A 20 12.55 -26.76 -5.59
N GLN A 21 11.63 -26.26 -6.42
CA GLN A 21 10.20 -26.20 -6.14
C GLN A 21 9.45 -27.32 -6.89
N PRO A 22 8.20 -27.64 -6.49
CA PRO A 22 7.35 -28.55 -7.24
C PRO A 22 7.17 -28.14 -8.70
N GLU A 23 7.02 -29.13 -9.59
CA GLU A 23 6.80 -28.90 -11.03
C GLU A 23 5.60 -27.98 -11.27
N GLY A 24 5.78 -27.00 -12.17
CA GLY A 24 4.75 -26.01 -12.49
C GLY A 24 4.75 -24.78 -11.57
N THR A 25 5.60 -24.73 -10.55
CA THR A 25 5.79 -23.51 -9.74
C THR A 25 6.44 -22.41 -10.57
N ASN A 26 5.88 -21.21 -10.47
CA ASN A 26 6.28 -20.00 -11.18
C ASN A 26 6.62 -18.88 -10.18
N ILE A 27 6.78 -17.64 -10.67
CA ILE A 27 7.01 -16.46 -9.82
C ILE A 27 5.75 -15.61 -9.80
N ARG A 28 5.38 -15.07 -8.63
CA ARG A 28 4.40 -13.99 -8.51
C ARG A 28 5.12 -12.69 -8.15
N VAL A 29 4.80 -11.61 -8.85
CA VAL A 29 5.27 -10.26 -8.54
C VAL A 29 4.07 -9.46 -8.04
N PHE A 30 4.21 -8.79 -6.91
CA PHE A 30 3.10 -8.10 -6.26
C PHE A 30 3.54 -6.81 -5.58
N VAL A 31 2.56 -5.94 -5.33
CA VAL A 31 2.73 -4.73 -4.51
C VAL A 31 1.82 -4.85 -3.29
N VAL A 32 2.40 -4.79 -2.09
CA VAL A 32 1.68 -4.67 -0.84
C VAL A 32 1.36 -3.20 -0.61
N ASN A 33 0.12 -2.90 -0.19
CA ASN A 33 -0.37 -1.53 -0.01
C ASN A 33 -0.16 -0.65 -1.26
N PRO A 34 -0.58 -1.10 -2.45
CA PRO A 34 -0.33 -0.40 -3.70
C PRO A 34 -0.92 1.00 -3.68
N GLY A 35 -0.20 1.97 -4.25
CA GLY A 35 -0.64 3.36 -4.28
C GLY A 35 -0.59 4.06 -2.94
N THR A 36 -0.07 3.42 -1.89
CA THR A 36 0.22 4.09 -0.62
C THR A 36 1.70 4.45 -0.52
N PRO A 37 2.07 5.34 0.41
CA PRO A 37 3.48 5.68 0.65
C PRO A 37 4.29 4.52 1.27
N ASN A 38 3.60 3.54 1.86
CA ASN A 38 4.17 2.31 2.40
C ASN A 38 4.11 1.15 1.39
N ALA A 39 3.94 1.45 0.10
CA ALA A 39 3.92 0.40 -0.90
C ALA A 39 5.27 -0.33 -0.93
N GLU A 40 5.19 -1.66 -0.82
CA GLU A 40 6.34 -2.55 -0.87
C GLU A 40 6.15 -3.54 -2.00
N CYS A 41 7.16 -3.68 -2.84
CA CYS A 41 7.14 -4.64 -3.93
C CYS A 41 7.82 -5.92 -3.49
N GLY A 42 7.24 -7.05 -3.88
CA GLY A 42 7.75 -8.36 -3.53
C GLY A 42 7.69 -9.33 -4.70
N VAL A 43 8.43 -10.42 -4.51
CA VAL A 43 8.30 -11.63 -5.32
C VAL A 43 8.08 -12.82 -4.41
N SER A 44 7.27 -13.78 -4.86
CA SER A 44 7.04 -15.05 -4.17
C SER A 44 6.95 -16.20 -5.17
N TYR A 45 6.99 -17.43 -4.67
CA TYR A 45 6.64 -18.59 -5.48
C TYR A 45 5.13 -18.58 -5.77
N CYS A 46 4.76 -19.01 -6.97
CA CYS A 46 3.39 -19.09 -7.46
C CYS A 46 3.14 -20.52 -7.96
N PRO A 47 2.67 -21.44 -7.11
CA PRO A 47 2.29 -22.77 -7.55
C PRO A 47 1.02 -22.70 -8.44
N PRO A 48 0.75 -23.72 -9.27
CA PRO A 48 -0.36 -23.69 -10.23
C PRO A 48 -1.74 -23.37 -9.61
N GLU A 49 -1.98 -23.84 -8.38
CA GLU A 49 -3.22 -23.60 -7.63
C GLU A 49 -3.38 -22.17 -7.10
N ALA A 50 -2.29 -21.38 -7.07
CA ALA A 50 -2.33 -19.98 -6.62
C ALA A 50 -2.56 -18.99 -7.77
N ILE A 51 -2.59 -19.46 -9.02
CA ILE A 51 -2.85 -18.64 -10.20
C ILE A 51 -4.34 -18.35 -10.28
N GLU A 52 -4.68 -17.06 -10.38
CA GLU A 52 -6.06 -16.61 -10.52
C GLU A 52 -6.38 -16.26 -11.98
N SER A 53 -7.65 -16.35 -12.37
CA SER A 53 -8.06 -16.01 -13.74
C SER A 53 -7.90 -14.53 -14.11
N SER A 54 -7.81 -13.67 -13.09
CA SER A 54 -7.54 -12.23 -13.19
C SER A 54 -6.04 -11.93 -13.28
N ASP A 55 -5.16 -12.91 -13.07
CA ASP A 55 -3.73 -12.68 -13.14
C ASP A 55 -3.30 -12.40 -14.58
N THR A 56 -2.37 -11.45 -14.71
CA THR A 56 -1.63 -11.23 -15.94
C THR A 56 -0.39 -12.12 -15.95
N GLU A 57 -0.29 -13.00 -16.97
CA GLU A 57 0.87 -13.84 -17.20
C GLU A 57 1.90 -13.12 -18.09
N LEU A 58 3.13 -12.99 -17.61
CA LEU A 58 4.29 -12.51 -18.36
C LEU A 58 5.28 -13.65 -18.55
N LYS A 59 5.64 -13.96 -19.80
CA LYS A 59 6.50 -15.10 -20.14
C LYS A 59 7.96 -14.69 -20.20
N PHE A 60 8.80 -15.42 -19.46
CA PHE A 60 10.25 -15.24 -19.41
C PHE A 60 10.97 -16.54 -19.79
N ASN A 61 12.31 -16.50 -19.83
CA ASN A 61 13.09 -17.68 -20.16
C ASN A 61 13.07 -18.69 -19.00
N GLY A 62 12.30 -19.77 -19.16
CA GLY A 62 12.24 -20.89 -18.22
C GLY A 62 11.17 -20.79 -17.12
N PHE A 63 10.39 -19.70 -17.07
CA PHE A 63 9.27 -19.54 -16.14
C PHE A 63 8.31 -18.44 -16.63
N SER A 64 7.11 -18.39 -16.04
CA SER A 64 6.19 -17.26 -16.15
C SER A 64 6.18 -16.46 -14.84
N ALA A 65 6.00 -15.14 -14.96
CA ALA A 65 5.67 -14.29 -13.83
C ALA A 65 4.18 -13.95 -13.86
N PHE A 66 3.50 -14.11 -12.73
CA PHE A 66 2.09 -13.78 -12.57
C PHE A 66 1.94 -12.52 -11.72
N ILE A 67 1.03 -11.64 -12.13
CA ILE A 67 0.75 -10.37 -11.45
C ILE A 67 -0.75 -10.25 -11.27
N ASP A 68 -1.20 -10.02 -10.04
CA ASP A 68 -2.61 -9.82 -9.75
C ASP A 68 -3.11 -8.46 -10.28
N GLU A 69 -4.42 -8.36 -10.50
CA GLU A 69 -5.06 -7.17 -11.07
C GLU A 69 -4.82 -5.89 -10.23
N MET A 70 -4.69 -6.01 -8.90
CA MET A 70 -4.46 -4.85 -8.03
C MET A 70 -3.02 -4.34 -8.11
N SER A 71 -2.04 -5.24 -8.27
CA SER A 71 -0.62 -4.89 -8.39
C SER A 71 -0.24 -4.37 -9.78
N LEU A 72 -0.89 -4.86 -10.83
CA LEU A 72 -0.52 -4.62 -12.23
C LEU A 72 -0.36 -3.13 -12.61
N PRO A 73 -1.23 -2.19 -12.18
CA PRO A 73 -1.09 -0.77 -12.50
C PRO A 73 0.13 -0.11 -11.85
N PHE A 74 0.62 -0.67 -10.75
CA PHE A 74 1.69 -0.11 -9.91
C PHE A 74 3.08 -0.64 -10.28
N LEU A 75 3.12 -1.74 -11.04
CA LEU A 75 4.33 -2.35 -11.55
C LEU A 75 4.71 -1.86 -12.96
N ASP A 76 4.05 -0.82 -13.48
CA ASP A 76 4.48 -0.20 -14.72
C ASP A 76 5.91 0.35 -14.59
N GLU A 77 6.76 0.03 -15.56
CA GLU A 77 8.20 0.30 -15.56
C GLU A 77 8.98 -0.37 -14.41
N ALA A 78 8.45 -1.45 -13.81
CA ALA A 78 9.17 -2.18 -12.78
C ALA A 78 10.35 -2.98 -13.35
N GLU A 79 11.48 -2.96 -12.66
CA GLU A 79 12.71 -3.68 -13.02
C GLU A 79 13.12 -4.61 -11.87
N ILE A 80 13.26 -5.90 -12.17
CA ILE A 80 13.84 -6.90 -11.27
C ILE A 80 15.21 -7.30 -11.79
N ASP A 81 16.23 -7.14 -10.97
CA ASP A 81 17.62 -7.47 -11.29
C ASP A 81 18.27 -8.30 -10.17
N PHE A 82 19.30 -9.06 -10.51
CA PHE A 82 20.11 -9.83 -9.57
C PHE A 82 21.57 -9.42 -9.72
N VAL A 83 22.05 -8.65 -8.74
CA VAL A 83 23.40 -8.09 -8.75
C VAL A 83 24.29 -8.95 -7.87
N THR A 84 25.41 -9.41 -8.42
CA THR A 84 26.46 -10.10 -7.67
C THR A 84 27.71 -9.22 -7.64
N ASP A 85 28.19 -8.91 -6.44
CA ASP A 85 29.41 -8.15 -6.22
C ASP A 85 30.34 -8.83 -5.19
N LYS A 86 31.35 -8.11 -4.71
CA LYS A 86 32.33 -8.62 -3.75
C LYS A 86 31.76 -8.81 -2.33
N MET A 87 30.63 -8.19 -2.01
CA MET A 87 29.97 -8.24 -0.70
C MET A 87 28.86 -9.30 -0.66
N GLY A 88 28.32 -9.71 -1.80
CA GLY A 88 27.35 -10.79 -1.87
C GLY A 88 26.58 -10.80 -3.19
N SER A 89 25.43 -11.47 -3.18
CA SER A 89 24.46 -11.37 -4.27
C SER A 89 23.13 -10.89 -3.71
N GLN A 90 22.48 -9.98 -4.43
CA GLN A 90 21.23 -9.36 -4.00
C GLN A 90 20.26 -9.26 -5.17
N LEU A 91 19.04 -9.76 -4.94
CA LEU A 91 17.90 -9.48 -5.81
C LEU A 91 17.38 -8.07 -5.48
N THR A 92 17.22 -7.24 -6.51
CA THR A 92 16.69 -5.88 -6.40
C THR A 92 15.42 -5.78 -7.23
N LEU A 93 14.36 -5.21 -6.66
CA LEU A 93 13.14 -4.86 -7.36
C LEU A 93 12.96 -3.34 -7.24
N LYS A 94 12.92 -2.65 -8.38
CA LYS A 94 12.62 -1.23 -8.47
C LYS A 94 11.30 -1.06 -9.20
N ALA A 95 10.29 -0.51 -8.55
CA ALA A 95 9.03 -0.15 -9.20
C ALA A 95 8.79 1.34 -8.97
N PRO A 96 9.15 2.21 -9.93
CA PRO A 96 9.11 3.66 -9.76
C PRO A 96 7.69 4.18 -9.51
N ASN A 97 6.68 3.46 -9.97
CA ASN A 97 5.27 3.80 -9.84
C ASN A 97 4.55 3.03 -8.71
N ALA A 98 5.26 2.19 -7.94
CA ALA A 98 4.61 1.38 -6.91
C ALA A 98 4.16 2.17 -5.70
N LYS A 99 4.96 3.17 -5.31
CA LYS A 99 4.61 4.11 -4.25
C LYS A 99 3.72 5.20 -4.81
N MET A 100 2.80 5.69 -3.98
CA MET A 100 2.09 6.93 -4.25
C MET A 100 3.12 7.98 -4.68
N ARG A 101 3.02 8.50 -5.90
CA ARG A 101 3.84 9.64 -6.33
C ARG A 101 3.63 10.73 -5.27
N LYS A 102 4.71 11.36 -4.79
CA LYS A 102 4.60 12.56 -3.95
C LYS A 102 3.60 13.48 -4.65
N VAL A 103 2.44 13.67 -4.03
CA VAL A 103 1.39 14.48 -4.62
C VAL A 103 2.02 15.85 -4.90
N ALA A 104 1.90 16.30 -6.15
CA ALA A 104 2.46 17.59 -6.52
C ALA A 104 1.81 18.67 -5.64
N SER A 105 2.56 19.71 -5.29
CA SER A 105 2.09 20.73 -4.35
C SER A 105 0.82 21.45 -4.83
N ASP A 106 0.56 21.42 -6.14
CA ASP A 106 -0.59 22.00 -6.84
C ASP A 106 -1.75 21.01 -7.10
N ALA A 107 -1.63 19.75 -6.66
CA ALA A 107 -2.73 18.80 -6.78
C ALA A 107 -3.93 19.20 -5.90
N PRO A 108 -5.15 18.71 -6.21
CA PRO A 108 -6.33 18.97 -5.40
C PRO A 108 -6.10 18.69 -3.91
N LEU A 109 -6.65 19.56 -3.05
CA LEU A 109 -6.50 19.45 -1.59
C LEU A 109 -6.87 18.05 -1.09
N MET A 110 -7.93 17.44 -1.63
CA MET A 110 -8.38 16.10 -1.27
C MET A 110 -7.29 15.03 -1.50
N GLU A 111 -6.58 15.08 -2.61
CA GLU A 111 -5.50 14.12 -2.91
C GLU A 111 -4.31 14.30 -1.98
N ARG A 112 -3.95 15.56 -1.66
CA ARG A 112 -2.84 15.84 -0.75
C ARG A 112 -3.17 15.40 0.69
N VAL A 113 -4.40 15.66 1.15
CA VAL A 113 -4.88 15.25 2.46
C VAL A 113 -4.93 13.72 2.56
N ASP A 114 -5.48 13.04 1.55
CA ASP A 114 -5.49 11.57 1.51
C ASP A 114 -4.05 11.01 1.51
N TYR A 115 -3.13 11.59 0.75
CA TYR A 115 -1.72 11.20 0.79
C TYR A 115 -1.13 11.27 2.20
N VAL A 116 -1.37 12.36 2.94
CA VAL A 116 -0.88 12.52 4.32
C VAL A 116 -1.53 11.49 5.24
N ILE A 117 -2.82 11.21 5.06
CA ILE A 117 -3.52 10.16 5.80
C ILE A 117 -2.86 8.80 5.56
N GLN A 118 -2.62 8.42 4.31
CA GLN A 118 -2.02 7.13 3.97
C GLN A 118 -0.52 7.04 4.34
N SER A 119 0.26 8.12 4.18
CA SER A 119 1.71 8.12 4.48
C SER A 119 2.04 8.24 5.95
N GLN A 120 1.29 9.05 6.69
CA GLN A 120 1.73 9.51 8.02
C GLN A 120 0.75 9.07 9.09
N VAL A 121 -0.56 9.21 8.85
CA VAL A 121 -1.58 8.93 9.88
C VAL A 121 -1.82 7.43 10.02
N ASN A 122 -2.18 6.73 8.94
CA ASN A 122 -2.52 5.31 8.99
C ASN A 122 -1.40 4.41 9.52
N PRO A 123 -0.10 4.64 9.26
CA PRO A 123 0.96 3.87 9.89
C PRO A 123 1.01 3.99 11.42
N GLN A 124 0.70 5.18 11.94
CA GLN A 124 0.60 5.40 13.39
C GLN A 124 -0.61 4.66 13.96
N LEU A 125 -1.75 4.69 13.26
CA LEU A 125 -2.97 4.01 13.69
C LEU A 125 -2.88 2.49 13.59
N ALA A 126 -2.20 1.97 12.57
CA ALA A 126 -2.03 0.54 12.34
C ALA A 126 -1.31 -0.15 13.52
N SER A 127 -0.40 0.56 14.20
CA SER A 127 0.27 0.08 15.43
C SER A 127 -0.71 -0.19 16.58
N HIS A 128 -1.89 0.43 16.53
CA HIS A 128 -2.99 0.24 17.47
C HIS A 128 -4.17 -0.54 16.85
N GLY A 129 -3.97 -1.15 15.68
CA GLY A 129 -5.00 -1.88 14.95
C GLY A 129 -6.10 -1.00 14.34
N GLY A 130 -5.89 0.31 14.28
CA GLY A 130 -6.81 1.29 13.70
C GLY A 130 -6.41 1.73 12.29
N HIS A 131 -7.33 2.34 11.58
CA HIS A 131 -7.10 3.07 10.33
C HIS A 131 -8.14 4.18 10.18
N VAL A 132 -7.89 5.11 9.27
CA VAL A 132 -8.81 6.18 8.89
C VAL A 132 -8.81 6.38 7.38
N ASN A 133 -10.00 6.66 6.85
CA ASN A 133 -10.23 6.98 5.44
C ASN A 133 -10.77 8.41 5.32
N LEU A 134 -10.32 9.14 4.30
CA LEU A 134 -10.93 10.41 3.90
C LEU A 134 -12.15 10.13 3.02
N ILE A 135 -13.32 10.62 3.44
CA ILE A 135 -14.57 10.47 2.68
C ILE A 135 -14.72 11.62 1.69
N GLU A 136 -14.58 12.86 2.17
CA GLU A 136 -14.70 14.08 1.38
C GLU A 136 -14.05 15.27 2.09
N ILE A 137 -13.89 16.36 1.37
CA ILE A 137 -13.63 17.69 1.96
C ILE A 137 -14.81 18.58 1.56
N THR A 138 -15.49 19.17 2.55
CA THR A 138 -16.65 20.02 2.30
C THR A 138 -16.26 21.37 1.69
N ASP A 139 -17.24 22.11 1.15
CA ASP A 139 -17.05 23.47 0.65
C ASP A 139 -16.52 24.44 1.73
N ASP A 140 -16.80 24.17 3.01
CA ASP A 140 -16.28 24.91 4.16
C ASP A 140 -14.84 24.49 4.56
N ALA A 141 -14.19 23.69 3.71
CA ALA A 141 -12.86 23.12 3.92
C ALA A 141 -12.73 22.26 5.19
N VAL A 142 -13.75 21.44 5.45
CA VAL A 142 -13.73 20.46 6.55
C VAL A 142 -13.50 19.06 6.00
N ALA A 143 -12.45 18.39 6.47
CA ALA A 143 -12.16 17.00 6.07
C ALA A 143 -13.07 16.03 6.83
N ILE A 144 -13.84 15.24 6.09
CA ILE A 144 -14.73 14.22 6.64
C ILE A 144 -13.99 12.89 6.67
N LEU A 145 -13.74 12.37 7.87
CA LEU A 145 -12.98 11.14 8.10
C LEU A 145 -13.89 10.02 8.60
N GLN A 146 -13.57 8.79 8.20
CA GLN A 146 -14.17 7.57 8.74
C GLN A 146 -13.07 6.71 9.34
N PHE A 147 -13.18 6.43 10.64
CA PHE A 147 -12.26 5.59 11.39
C PHE A 147 -12.74 4.13 11.37
N GLY A 148 -11.79 3.20 11.38
CA GLY A 148 -12.06 1.76 11.47
C GLY A 148 -10.95 1.01 12.22
N GLY A 149 -11.22 -0.24 12.61
CA GLY A 149 -10.22 -1.12 13.25
C GLY A 149 -10.50 -1.53 14.70
N GLY A 150 -9.51 -2.20 15.31
CA GLY A 150 -9.62 -3.22 16.36
C GLY A 150 -10.00 -2.82 17.79
N CYS A 151 -10.60 -1.66 18.03
CA CYS A 151 -11.18 -1.34 19.34
C CYS A 151 -12.70 -1.25 19.25
N ASN A 152 -13.36 -2.42 19.24
CA ASN A 152 -14.78 -2.56 19.59
C ASN A 152 -14.98 -2.22 21.08
N GLY A 153 -14.86 -0.93 21.46
CA GLY A 153 -15.34 -0.43 22.75
C GLY A 153 -14.31 0.07 23.77
N CYS A 154 -13.23 0.77 23.36
CA CYS A 154 -12.35 1.46 24.31
C CYS A 154 -12.42 2.99 24.14
N SER A 155 -13.51 3.57 24.63
CA SER A 155 -14.00 4.93 24.37
C SER A 155 -13.07 6.10 24.72
N MET A 156 -11.97 5.87 25.44
CA MET A 156 -11.08 6.94 25.92
C MET A 156 -9.81 7.09 25.08
N VAL A 157 -9.38 6.05 24.35
CA VAL A 157 -8.23 6.11 23.43
C VAL A 157 -8.60 6.83 22.13
N ASP A 158 -9.87 6.73 21.73
CA ASP A 158 -10.35 7.27 20.46
C ASP A 158 -10.35 8.80 20.41
N VAL A 159 -10.55 9.50 21.54
CA VAL A 159 -10.66 10.97 21.55
C VAL A 159 -9.30 11.64 21.40
N THR A 160 -8.29 11.20 22.14
CA THR A 160 -6.94 11.80 22.08
C THR A 160 -6.26 11.55 20.75
N LEU A 161 -6.52 10.38 20.15
CA LEU A 161 -6.03 10.02 18.83
C LEU A 161 -6.67 10.89 17.74
N LYS A 162 -7.99 11.09 17.80
CA LYS A 162 -8.71 11.99 16.89
C LYS A 162 -8.22 13.43 16.99
N GLU A 163 -8.05 13.96 18.21
CA GLU A 163 -7.50 15.29 18.42
C GLU A 163 -6.07 15.43 17.88
N GLY A 164 -5.26 14.37 18.00
CA GLY A 164 -3.90 14.34 17.45
C GLY A 164 -3.89 14.42 15.93
N ILE A 165 -4.76 13.65 15.27
CA ILE A 165 -4.90 13.64 13.81
C ILE A 165 -5.44 14.97 13.31
N GLU A 166 -6.46 15.52 13.95
CA GLU A 166 -7.01 16.83 13.60
C GLU A 166 -5.93 17.91 13.68
N LYS A 167 -5.17 17.97 14.79
CA LYS A 167 -4.06 18.92 14.94
C LYS A 167 -2.99 18.73 13.87
N GLN A 168 -2.63 17.49 13.55
CA GLN A 168 -1.64 17.19 12.52
C GLN A 168 -2.12 17.69 11.15
N LEU A 169 -3.35 17.36 10.75
CA LEU A 169 -3.90 17.76 9.46
C LEU A 169 -4.07 19.29 9.36
N LEU A 170 -4.56 19.95 10.41
CA LEU A 170 -4.69 21.41 10.43
C LEU A 170 -3.34 22.14 10.41
N ALA A 171 -2.30 21.55 11.00
CA ALA A 171 -0.96 22.11 10.95
C ALA A 171 -0.32 21.96 9.55
N GLU A 172 -0.46 20.78 8.94
CA GLU A 172 0.11 20.48 7.61
C GLU A 172 -0.60 21.28 6.50
N PHE A 173 -1.93 21.42 6.58
CA PHE A 173 -2.76 22.11 5.59
C PHE A 173 -3.26 23.47 6.10
N SER A 174 -2.41 24.20 6.81
CA SER A 174 -2.76 25.49 7.39
C SER A 174 -3.18 26.50 6.30
N GLY A 175 -4.39 27.05 6.45
CA GLY A 175 -4.99 27.97 5.47
C GLY A 175 -5.76 27.27 4.35
N GLU A 176 -5.76 25.93 4.31
CA GLU A 176 -6.51 25.13 3.34
C GLU A 176 -7.54 24.20 4.01
N LEU A 177 -7.32 23.76 5.26
CA LEU A 177 -8.31 23.08 6.07
C LEU A 177 -8.76 23.96 7.25
N ASN A 178 -10.06 23.99 7.50
CA ASN A 178 -10.69 24.71 8.60
C ASN A 178 -11.10 23.78 9.77
N GLY A 179 -11.19 22.47 9.52
CA GLY A 179 -11.54 21.50 10.55
C GLY A 179 -11.51 20.06 10.05
N VAL A 180 -11.65 19.13 10.99
CA VAL A 180 -11.82 17.70 10.70
C VAL A 180 -13.08 17.20 11.42
N ARG A 181 -13.88 16.38 10.74
CA ARG A 181 -15.09 15.78 11.31
C ARG A 181 -15.10 14.28 11.08
N ASP A 182 -15.39 13.55 12.14
CA ASP A 182 -15.59 12.10 12.10
C ASP A 182 -17.06 11.75 11.82
N VAL A 183 -17.30 10.84 10.88
CA VAL A 183 -18.63 10.31 10.53
C VAL A 183 -18.81 8.84 10.89
N THR A 184 -17.87 8.25 11.64
CA THR A 184 -17.96 6.87 12.11
C THR A 184 -19.21 6.69 12.96
N GLU A 185 -20.05 5.73 12.59
CA GLU A 185 -21.23 5.37 13.37
C GLU A 185 -20.77 4.59 14.61
N HIS A 186 -20.49 5.31 15.69
CA HIS A 186 -20.26 4.71 16.99
C HIS A 186 -21.60 4.17 17.49
N ALA A 187 -21.90 2.91 17.14
CA ALA A 187 -22.91 2.16 17.87
C ALA A 187 -22.49 2.21 19.34
N ARG A 188 -23.24 2.97 20.16
CA ARG A 188 -23.15 2.93 21.61
C ARG A 188 -23.57 1.53 22.03
N GLY A 189 -22.62 0.60 22.06
CA GLY A 189 -22.77 -0.68 22.72
C GLY A 189 -23.00 -0.45 24.21
N ASP A 190 -23.87 -1.27 24.79
CA ASP A 190 -24.46 -1.21 26.13
C ASP A 190 -23.47 -1.44 27.30
N HIS A 191 -22.23 -0.98 27.17
CA HIS A 191 -21.19 -1.09 28.20
C HIS A 191 -20.54 0.27 28.51
N SER A 192 -21.37 1.31 28.62
CA SER A 192 -20.97 2.55 29.30
C SER A 192 -21.03 2.33 30.81
N TYR A 193 -19.94 1.85 31.41
CA TYR A 193 -19.75 2.01 32.86
C TYR A 193 -18.89 3.24 33.13
N TYR A 194 -19.39 4.06 34.05
CA TYR A 194 -18.75 5.23 34.67
C TYR A 194 -17.34 4.95 35.18
#